data_AF-A0A2P4X6U9-F1
#
_entry.id   AF-A0A2P4X6U9-F1
#
_cell.length_a   1.000
_cell.length_b   1.000
_cell.length_c   1.000
_cell.angle_alpha   90.00
_cell.angle_beta   90.00
_cell.angle_gamma   90.00
#
_symmetry.space_group_name_H-M   'P 1'
#
loop_
_entity.id
_entity.type
_entity.pdbx_description
1 polymer ?
#
loop_
_entity_poly.entity_id
_entity_poly.type
_entity_poly.pdbx_seq_one_letter_code
_entity_poly.pdbx_strand_id
1 'polypeptide(L)'
;MTLTSLKTCSLEELKKEPWRLQIQADNTAEQLRSLVLKNYHVFIQSNQCAAIVKDDLAELKEETIKIEAAIPNLQDYVAEFQKEVADVVAKHGDIQFVFEHYLQLTELLEIPQLLEACIHNELFDSALDVIQFANETFQVDENTETSRNIVIDCLVKEVAEMTSIMREKLLQKLREDLQLALCVRIVGYLRRLDALVGRDGTAAVGSLEYEKLLKEEFLSCRNVWLSSLSRGISSSDPYQYVRMPPCTVYLCNSLMNILLHAL
;
A
#
# COMPACT_ATOMS: atom_id res chain seq x y z
N MET A 1 -73.82 -3.54 61.35
CA MET A 1 -74.86 -4.33 62.04
C MET A 1 -75.23 -5.50 61.15
N THR A 2 -74.80 -6.71 61.48
CA THR A 2 -75.08 -7.92 60.70
C THR A 2 -76.53 -8.38 60.94
N LEU A 3 -77.19 -8.92 59.93
CA LEU A 3 -78.60 -9.40 59.97
C LEU A 3 -78.94 -10.35 61.13
N THR A 4 -77.91 -10.96 61.75
CA THR A 4 -78.01 -11.83 62.92
C THR A 4 -78.45 -11.12 64.20
N SER A 5 -78.10 -9.84 64.41
CA SER A 5 -78.45 -9.09 65.62
C SER A 5 -79.89 -8.54 65.62
N LEU A 6 -80.54 -8.46 64.46
CA LEU A 6 -81.94 -8.03 64.33
C LEU A 6 -82.94 -9.13 64.73
N LYS A 7 -82.50 -10.40 64.71
CA LYS A 7 -83.35 -11.56 64.99
C LYS A 7 -83.55 -11.83 66.49
N THR A 8 -82.74 -11.19 67.33
CA THR A 8 -82.75 -11.34 68.80
C THR A 8 -83.35 -10.14 69.54
N CYS A 9 -83.78 -9.09 68.82
CA CYS A 9 -84.35 -7.88 69.41
C CYS A 9 -85.87 -7.98 69.58
N SER A 10 -86.40 -7.35 70.62
CA SER A 10 -87.84 -7.28 70.89
C SER A 10 -88.56 -6.39 69.85
N LEU A 11 -89.86 -6.63 69.61
CA LEU A 11 -90.65 -5.93 68.56
C LEU A 11 -90.64 -4.39 68.73
N GLU A 12 -90.45 -3.89 69.95
CA GLU A 12 -90.33 -2.46 70.23
C GLU A 12 -88.96 -1.87 69.88
N GLU A 13 -87.89 -2.65 70.01
CA GLU A 13 -86.54 -2.23 69.62
C GLU A 13 -86.43 -2.17 68.09
N LEU A 14 -87.00 -3.16 67.39
CA LEU A 14 -87.02 -3.20 65.92
C LEU A 14 -87.81 -2.03 65.31
N LYS A 15 -88.83 -1.51 65.99
CA LYS A 15 -89.55 -0.29 65.56
C LYS A 15 -88.70 0.99 65.71
N LYS A 16 -87.74 1.02 66.64
CA LYS A 16 -86.85 2.16 66.90
C LYS A 16 -85.54 2.07 66.10
N GLU A 17 -85.15 0.88 65.65
CA GLU A 17 -83.95 0.64 64.84
C GLU A 17 -83.88 1.45 63.53
N PRO A 18 -84.95 1.63 62.72
CA PRO A 18 -84.90 2.47 61.53
C PRO A 18 -84.58 3.92 61.88
N TRP A 19 -85.14 4.42 62.98
CA TRP A 19 -84.91 5.78 63.45
C TRP A 19 -83.48 5.95 63.97
N ARG A 20 -82.94 4.94 64.68
CA ARG A 20 -81.53 4.89 65.09
C ARG A 20 -80.56 4.82 63.90
N LEU A 21 -80.85 4.00 62.89
CA LEU A 21 -80.04 3.91 61.68
C LEU A 21 -80.08 5.20 60.89
N GLN A 22 -81.25 5.86 60.83
CA GLN A 22 -81.38 7.18 60.21
C GLN A 22 -80.53 8.22 60.92
N ILE A 23 -80.62 8.31 62.26
CA ILE A 23 -79.74 9.21 63.05
C ILE A 23 -78.27 8.87 62.85
N GLN A 24 -77.90 7.59 62.79
CA GLN A 24 -76.52 7.18 62.60
C GLN A 24 -76.03 7.55 61.20
N ALA A 25 -76.85 7.37 60.17
CA ALA A 25 -76.58 7.80 58.81
C ALA A 25 -76.43 9.32 58.73
N ASP A 26 -77.36 10.07 59.33
CA ASP A 26 -77.34 11.54 59.38
C ASP A 26 -76.11 12.04 60.14
N ASN A 27 -75.74 11.42 61.27
CA ASN A 27 -74.53 11.73 62.02
C ASN A 27 -73.26 11.42 61.22
N THR A 28 -73.19 10.29 60.51
CA THR A 28 -72.04 9.99 59.65
C THR A 28 -71.95 10.94 58.46
N ALA A 29 -73.08 11.36 57.89
CA ALA A 29 -73.11 12.34 56.82
C ALA A 29 -72.66 13.73 57.31
N GLU A 30 -73.05 14.14 58.52
CA GLU A 30 -72.63 15.39 59.14
C GLU A 30 -71.14 15.36 59.52
N GLN A 31 -70.65 14.23 60.05
CA GLN A 31 -69.22 14.00 60.30
C GLN A 31 -68.43 14.11 59.00
N LEU A 32 -68.89 13.48 57.93
CA LEU A 32 -68.24 13.50 56.62
C LEU A 32 -68.27 14.92 56.01
N ARG A 33 -69.39 15.65 56.13
CA ARG A 33 -69.46 17.07 55.76
C ARG A 33 -68.47 17.92 56.53
N SER A 34 -68.40 17.75 57.85
CA SER A 34 -67.47 18.51 58.69
C SER A 34 -66.01 18.19 58.34
N LEU A 35 -65.71 16.94 57.99
CA LEU A 35 -64.37 16.49 57.62
C LEU A 35 -63.96 17.05 56.25
N VAL A 36 -64.88 17.04 55.29
CA VAL A 36 -64.70 17.61 53.96
C VAL A 36 -64.55 19.13 54.05
N LEU A 37 -65.37 19.83 54.85
CA LEU A 37 -65.25 21.27 55.04
C LEU A 37 -63.97 21.69 55.77
N LYS A 38 -63.47 20.87 56.71
CA LYS A 38 -62.17 21.13 57.37
C LYS A 38 -60.99 20.89 56.43
N ASN A 39 -61.08 19.89 55.56
CA ASN A 39 -59.98 19.46 54.70
C ASN A 39 -60.20 19.78 53.21
N TYR A 40 -61.10 20.71 52.87
CA TYR A 40 -61.43 21.00 51.47
C TYR A 40 -60.20 21.49 50.68
N HIS A 41 -59.26 22.18 51.34
CA HIS A 41 -58.00 22.63 50.75
C HIS A 41 -57.13 21.46 50.24
N VAL A 42 -57.13 20.31 50.94
CA VAL A 42 -56.39 19.10 50.53
C VAL A 42 -57.01 18.50 49.27
N PHE A 43 -58.35 18.49 49.17
CA PHE A 43 -59.03 18.05 47.95
C PHE A 43 -58.74 18.96 46.75
N ILE A 44 -58.71 20.27 46.97
CA ILE A 44 -58.34 21.24 45.91
C ILE A 44 -56.88 21.02 45.49
N GLN A 45 -55.94 20.92 46.44
CA GLN A 45 -54.53 20.66 46.13
C GLN A 45 -54.33 19.32 45.44
N SER A 46 -55.01 18.26 45.87
CA SER A 46 -54.94 16.95 45.22
C SER A 46 -55.46 16.99 43.79
N ASN A 47 -56.54 17.74 43.52
CA ASN A 47 -57.06 17.91 42.18
C ASN A 47 -56.11 18.75 41.30
N GLN A 48 -55.53 19.81 41.85
CA GLN A 48 -54.52 20.63 41.17
C GLN A 48 -53.26 19.82 40.83
N CYS A 49 -52.73 19.03 41.77
CA CYS A 49 -51.60 18.14 41.50
C CYS A 49 -51.97 17.09 40.45
N ALA A 50 -53.18 16.53 40.49
CA ALA A 50 -53.63 15.58 39.46
C ALA A 50 -53.75 16.23 38.08
N ALA A 51 -54.14 17.50 37.99
CA ALA A 51 -54.17 18.25 36.74
C ALA A 51 -52.75 18.49 36.20
N ILE A 52 -51.82 18.96 37.04
CA ILE A 52 -50.41 19.18 36.66
C ILE A 52 -49.79 17.87 36.18
N VAL A 53 -49.93 16.78 36.94
CA VAL A 53 -49.39 15.47 36.54
C VAL A 53 -49.96 14.99 35.22
N LYS A 54 -51.23 15.30 34.94
CA LYS A 54 -51.87 14.94 33.68
C LYS A 54 -51.31 15.75 32.51
N ASP A 55 -51.06 17.04 32.71
CA ASP A 55 -50.47 17.92 31.69
C ASP A 55 -49.00 17.52 31.43
N ASP A 56 -48.22 17.25 32.47
CA ASP A 56 -46.84 16.74 32.37
C ASP A 56 -46.80 15.39 31.64
N LEU A 57 -47.75 14.49 31.91
CA LEU A 57 -47.88 13.22 31.18
C LEU A 57 -48.22 13.40 29.70
N ALA A 58 -49.00 14.45 29.37
CA ALA A 58 -49.31 14.78 27.98
C ALA A 58 -48.08 15.32 27.25
N GLU A 59 -47.29 16.20 27.89
CA GLU A 59 -46.04 16.70 27.36
C GLU A 59 -45.00 15.58 27.18
N LEU A 60 -44.83 14.72 28.19
CA LEU A 60 -43.94 13.55 28.10
C LEU A 60 -44.34 12.61 26.96
N LYS A 61 -45.64 12.42 26.74
CA LYS A 61 -46.14 11.63 25.62
C LYS A 61 -45.79 12.28 24.29
N GLU A 62 -45.90 13.60 24.16
CA GLU A 62 -45.53 14.32 22.94
C GLU A 62 -44.03 14.20 22.65
N GLU A 63 -43.18 14.37 23.66
CA GLU A 63 -41.73 14.18 23.52
C GLU A 63 -41.37 12.72 23.18
N THR A 64 -42.06 11.76 23.77
CA THR A 64 -41.88 10.33 23.44
C THR A 64 -42.22 10.07 21.98
N ILE A 65 -43.28 10.67 21.44
CA ILE A 65 -43.67 10.56 20.02
C ILE A 65 -42.61 11.21 19.11
N LYS A 66 -42.05 12.37 19.50
CA LYS A 66 -40.96 13.02 18.76
C LYS A 66 -39.71 12.14 18.70
N ILE A 67 -39.35 11.52 19.81
CA ILE A 67 -38.22 10.57 19.88
C ILE A 67 -38.51 9.33 19.03
N GLU A 68 -39.71 8.77 19.13
CA GLU A 68 -40.13 7.62 18.33
C GLU A 68 -40.06 7.92 16.81
N ALA A 69 -40.40 9.15 16.41
CA ALA A 69 -40.26 9.61 15.04
C ALA A 69 -38.79 9.90 14.62
N ALA A 70 -37.91 10.23 15.57
CA ALA A 70 -36.51 10.53 15.29
C ALA A 70 -35.61 9.28 15.16
N ILE A 71 -35.96 8.18 15.84
CA ILE A 71 -35.22 6.91 15.77
C ILE A 71 -35.07 6.37 14.34
N PRO A 72 -36.10 6.30 13.48
CA PRO A 72 -35.94 5.79 12.12
C PRO A 72 -35.05 6.69 11.26
N ASN A 73 -35.16 8.02 11.40
CA ASN A 73 -34.26 8.95 10.70
C ASN A 73 -32.80 8.70 11.12
N LEU A 74 -32.54 8.47 12.41
CA LEU A 74 -31.21 8.12 12.91
C LEU A 74 -30.72 6.78 12.32
N GLN A 75 -31.60 5.79 12.21
CA GLN A 75 -31.26 4.50 11.61
C GLN A 75 -30.84 4.65 10.13
N ASP A 76 -31.56 5.47 9.36
CA ASP A 76 -31.22 5.74 7.96
C ASP A 76 -29.86 6.44 7.85
N TYR A 77 -29.59 7.47 8.67
CA TYR A 77 -28.29 8.14 8.72
C TYR A 77 -27.15 7.19 9.12
N VAL A 78 -27.38 6.30 10.08
CA VAL A 78 -26.37 5.31 10.50
C VAL A 78 -26.11 4.30 9.39
N ALA A 79 -27.13 3.89 8.63
CA ALA A 79 -26.98 2.97 7.50
C ALA A 79 -26.18 3.62 6.35
N GLU A 80 -26.46 4.89 6.04
CA GLU A 80 -25.69 5.65 5.05
C GLU A 80 -24.24 5.85 5.50
N PHE A 81 -24.04 6.24 6.77
CA PHE A 81 -22.72 6.40 7.35
C PHE A 81 -21.91 5.09 7.35
N GLN A 82 -22.54 3.95 7.66
CA GLN A 82 -21.87 2.64 7.59
C GLN A 82 -21.37 2.31 6.18
N LYS A 83 -22.13 2.70 5.14
CA LYS A 83 -21.72 2.50 3.75
C LYS A 83 -20.51 3.37 3.41
N GLU A 84 -20.52 4.64 3.80
CA GLU A 84 -19.37 5.53 3.58
C GLU A 84 -18.12 5.05 4.33
N VAL A 85 -18.29 4.59 5.58
CA VAL A 85 -17.19 4.04 6.38
C VAL A 85 -16.62 2.78 5.76
N ALA A 86 -17.44 1.90 5.18
CA ALA A 86 -16.96 0.70 4.50
C ALA A 86 -16.01 1.04 3.34
N ASP A 87 -16.35 2.04 2.53
CA ASP A 87 -15.48 2.52 1.44
C ASP A 87 -14.19 3.15 1.97
N VAL A 88 -14.26 3.89 3.07
CA VAL A 88 -13.07 4.48 3.73
C VAL A 88 -12.17 3.40 4.31
N VAL A 89 -12.74 2.37 4.94
CA VAL A 89 -11.99 1.24 5.51
C VAL A 89 -11.32 0.43 4.40
N ALA A 90 -11.99 0.20 3.26
CA ALA A 90 -11.39 -0.46 2.11
C ALA A 90 -10.17 0.32 1.58
N LYS A 91 -10.33 1.63 1.35
CA LYS A 91 -9.21 2.50 0.93
C LYS A 91 -8.09 2.53 1.96
N HIS A 92 -8.41 2.54 3.25
CA HIS A 92 -7.42 2.51 4.31
C HIS A 92 -6.66 1.18 4.32
N GLY A 93 -7.34 0.07 4.05
CA GLY A 93 -6.72 -1.25 3.85
C GLY A 93 -5.72 -1.26 2.68
N ASP A 94 -6.10 -0.69 1.54
CA ASP A 94 -5.21 -0.56 0.38
C ASP A 94 -3.97 0.31 0.71
N ILE A 95 -4.17 1.44 1.40
CA ILE A 95 -3.08 2.33 1.82
C ILE A 95 -2.15 1.61 2.80
N GLN A 96 -2.71 0.89 3.77
CA GLN A 96 -1.94 0.12 4.74
C GLN A 96 -1.12 -0.99 4.06
N PHE A 97 -1.72 -1.69 3.09
CA PHE A 97 -1.02 -2.70 2.29
C PHE A 97 0.16 -2.10 1.52
N VAL A 98 -0.03 -0.95 0.86
CA VAL A 98 1.06 -0.24 0.17
C VAL A 98 2.13 0.21 1.17
N PHE A 99 1.73 0.70 2.34
CA PHE A 99 2.68 1.16 3.35
C PHE A 99 3.55 0.02 3.91
N GLU A 100 2.96 -1.16 4.13
CA GLU A 100 3.68 -2.35 4.58
C GLU A 100 4.74 -2.83 3.58
N HIS A 101 4.46 -2.70 2.29
CA HIS A 101 5.37 -3.12 1.20
C HIS A 101 6.17 -1.95 0.60
N TYR A 102 6.01 -0.74 1.12
CA TYR A 102 6.60 0.49 0.54
C TYR A 102 8.12 0.42 0.43
N LEU A 103 8.78 -0.14 1.45
CA LEU A 103 10.23 -0.27 1.47
C LEU A 103 10.70 -1.21 0.35
N GLN A 104 10.07 -2.39 0.23
CA GLN A 104 10.40 -3.37 -0.80
C GLN A 104 10.15 -2.82 -2.21
N LEU A 105 9.07 -2.06 -2.39
CA LEU A 105 8.77 -1.39 -3.65
C LEU A 105 9.81 -0.33 -3.99
N THR A 106 10.29 0.41 -2.98
CA THR A 106 11.33 1.42 -3.16
C THR A 106 12.67 0.78 -3.50
N GLU A 107 13.05 -0.31 -2.83
CA GLU A 107 14.25 -1.10 -3.15
C GLU A 107 14.22 -1.60 -4.61
N LEU A 108 13.06 -2.03 -5.11
CA LEU A 108 12.87 -2.42 -6.51
C LEU A 108 13.01 -1.24 -7.49
N LEU A 109 12.49 -0.07 -7.13
CA LEU A 109 12.58 1.15 -7.95
C LEU A 109 13.99 1.75 -7.94
N GLU A 110 14.82 1.44 -6.96
CA GLU A 110 16.21 1.93 -6.85
C GLU A 110 17.21 1.11 -7.68
N ILE A 111 16.83 -0.06 -8.19
CA ILE A 111 17.71 -0.95 -8.98
C ILE A 111 18.37 -0.23 -10.17
N PRO A 112 17.64 0.53 -11.03
CA PRO A 112 18.26 1.22 -12.16
C PRO A 112 19.24 2.31 -11.72
N GLN A 113 18.94 3.02 -10.63
CA GLN A 113 19.81 4.06 -10.07
C GLN A 113 21.10 3.45 -9.49
N LEU A 114 20.98 2.31 -8.80
CA LEU A 114 22.12 1.55 -8.32
C LEU A 114 23.00 1.09 -9.49
N LEU A 115 22.38 0.57 -10.56
CA LEU A 115 23.09 0.14 -11.76
C LEU A 115 23.83 1.32 -12.43
N GLU A 116 23.19 2.48 -12.55
CA GLU A 116 23.81 3.70 -13.06
C GLU A 116 25.05 4.08 -12.24
N ALA A 117 24.92 4.08 -10.91
CA ALA A 117 26.01 4.39 -10.00
C ALA A 117 27.17 3.38 -10.11
N CYS A 118 26.87 2.08 -10.21
CA CYS A 118 27.87 1.03 -10.42
C CYS A 118 28.62 1.23 -11.75
N ILE A 119 27.91 1.56 -12.83
CA ILE A 119 28.53 1.84 -14.14
C ILE A 119 29.37 3.10 -14.07
N HIS A 120 28.90 4.16 -13.42
CA HIS A 120 29.63 5.42 -13.27
C HIS A 120 30.96 5.19 -12.53
N ASN A 121 30.93 4.46 -11.42
CA ASN A 121 32.07 4.16 -10.55
C ASN A 121 32.99 3.03 -11.07
N GLU A 122 32.74 2.49 -12.27
CA GLU A 122 33.53 1.41 -12.90
C GLU A 122 33.51 0.08 -12.12
N LEU A 123 32.45 -0.16 -11.32
CA LEU A 123 32.21 -1.39 -10.58
C LEU A 123 31.45 -2.40 -11.46
N PHE A 124 32.10 -2.89 -12.51
CA PHE A 124 31.45 -3.72 -13.54
C PHE A 124 31.03 -5.11 -13.05
N ASP A 125 31.75 -5.73 -12.12
CA ASP A 125 31.33 -7.03 -11.54
C ASP A 125 30.00 -6.87 -10.78
N SER A 126 29.88 -5.87 -9.90
CA SER A 126 28.64 -5.58 -9.18
C SER A 126 27.50 -5.17 -10.11
N ALA A 127 27.79 -4.42 -11.18
CA ALA A 127 26.77 -4.08 -12.18
C ALA A 127 26.20 -5.33 -12.88
N LEU A 128 27.04 -6.32 -13.19
CA LEU A 128 26.58 -7.59 -13.77
C LEU A 128 25.71 -8.38 -12.79
N ASP A 129 26.07 -8.41 -11.50
CA ASP A 129 25.26 -9.07 -10.47
C ASP A 129 23.87 -8.41 -10.35
N VAL A 130 23.80 -7.08 -10.41
CA VAL A 130 22.54 -6.33 -10.37
C VAL A 130 21.68 -6.60 -11.61
N ILE A 131 22.29 -6.65 -12.81
CA ILE A 131 21.57 -6.99 -14.06
C ILE A 131 21.02 -8.42 -13.98
N GLN A 132 21.81 -9.38 -13.47
CA GLN A 132 21.35 -10.75 -13.29
C GLN A 132 20.16 -10.81 -12.32
N PHE A 133 20.26 -10.14 -11.17
CA PHE A 133 19.18 -10.07 -10.20
C PHE A 133 17.90 -9.45 -10.79
N ALA A 134 18.03 -8.35 -11.54
CA ALA A 134 16.91 -7.72 -12.22
C ALA A 134 16.25 -8.67 -13.23
N ASN A 135 17.04 -9.36 -14.05
CA ASN A 135 16.53 -10.33 -15.01
C ASN A 135 15.80 -11.50 -14.33
N GLU A 136 16.37 -12.08 -13.27
CA GLU A 136 15.74 -13.15 -12.50
C GLU A 136 14.44 -12.69 -11.81
N THR A 137 14.37 -11.44 -11.37
CA THR A 137 13.21 -10.89 -10.67
C THR A 137 12.08 -10.51 -11.63
N PHE A 138 12.40 -9.96 -12.80
CA PHE A 138 11.41 -9.42 -13.74
C PHE A 138 11.01 -10.38 -14.87
N GLN A 139 11.82 -11.38 -15.23
CA GLN A 139 11.53 -12.30 -16.35
C GLN A 139 10.68 -13.53 -15.96
N VAL A 140 10.46 -13.78 -14.66
CA VAL A 140 9.73 -14.98 -14.19
C VAL A 140 8.24 -14.96 -14.56
N ASP A 141 7.69 -13.83 -15.01
CA ASP A 141 6.25 -13.62 -15.19
C ASP A 141 5.71 -13.75 -16.63
N GLU A 142 6.48 -14.25 -17.61
CA GLU A 142 5.93 -14.48 -18.96
C GLU A 142 4.86 -15.60 -19.01
N ASN A 143 4.81 -16.49 -18.03
CA ASN A 143 3.87 -17.62 -17.98
C ASN A 143 2.54 -17.32 -17.30
N THR A 144 2.39 -16.13 -16.71
CA THR A 144 1.21 -15.73 -15.96
C THR A 144 0.58 -14.55 -16.69
N GLU A 145 -0.51 -14.80 -17.43
CA GLU A 145 -1.34 -13.79 -18.14
C GLU A 145 -2.01 -12.76 -17.22
N THR A 146 -1.44 -12.51 -16.05
CA THR A 146 -1.96 -11.62 -15.02
C THR A 146 -1.31 -10.26 -15.19
N SER A 147 -1.96 -9.42 -16.01
CA SER A 147 -1.83 -7.95 -15.98
C SER A 147 -0.39 -7.43 -16.01
N ARG A 148 0.19 -7.28 -17.21
CA ARG A 148 1.47 -6.57 -17.40
C ARG A 148 1.44 -5.22 -16.66
N ASN A 149 2.23 -5.13 -15.61
CA ASN A 149 2.32 -3.93 -14.80
C ASN A 149 3.23 -2.93 -15.52
N ILE A 150 2.69 -1.77 -15.88
CA ILE A 150 3.42 -0.74 -16.63
C ILE A 150 4.71 -0.32 -15.92
N VAL A 151 4.73 -0.35 -14.58
CA VAL A 151 5.92 0.00 -13.80
C VAL A 151 7.05 -1.01 -14.03
N ILE A 152 6.73 -2.31 -14.04
CA ILE A 152 7.71 -3.37 -14.29
C ILE A 152 8.23 -3.28 -15.72
N ASP A 153 7.34 -3.07 -16.71
CA ASP A 153 7.74 -2.89 -18.10
C ASP A 153 8.70 -1.70 -18.29
N CYS A 154 8.47 -0.60 -17.57
CA CYS A 154 9.37 0.56 -17.57
C CYS A 154 10.73 0.21 -16.94
N LEU A 155 10.75 -0.48 -15.79
CA LEU A 155 11.99 -0.88 -15.13
C LEU A 155 12.83 -1.82 -16.00
N VAL A 156 12.21 -2.80 -16.65
CA VAL A 156 12.90 -3.72 -17.57
C VAL A 156 13.53 -2.96 -18.74
N LYS A 157 12.81 -1.98 -19.30
CA LYS A 157 13.36 -1.12 -20.37
C LYS A 157 14.54 -0.29 -19.88
N GLU A 158 14.43 0.31 -18.70
CA GLU A 158 15.48 1.15 -18.13
C GLU A 158 16.75 0.32 -17.83
N VAL A 159 16.60 -0.90 -17.29
CA VAL A 159 17.70 -1.84 -17.10
C VAL A 159 18.34 -2.25 -18.44
N ALA A 160 17.54 -2.48 -19.49
CA ALA A 160 18.04 -2.80 -20.82
C ALA A 160 18.81 -1.63 -21.45
N GLU A 161 18.31 -0.41 -21.33
CA GLU A 161 18.99 0.82 -21.77
C GLU A 161 20.32 1.00 -21.03
N MET A 162 20.30 0.85 -19.70
CA MET A 162 21.49 0.98 -18.86
C MET A 162 22.54 -0.09 -19.17
N THR A 163 22.09 -1.30 -19.53
CA THR A 163 22.97 -2.39 -19.99
C THR A 163 23.63 -2.06 -21.33
N SER A 164 22.90 -1.44 -22.25
CA SER A 164 23.46 -0.93 -23.52
C SER A 164 24.52 0.14 -23.28
N ILE A 165 24.26 1.08 -22.37
CA ILE A 165 25.22 2.13 -21.95
C ILE A 165 26.48 1.49 -21.35
N MET A 166 26.32 0.49 -20.48
CA MET A 166 27.45 -0.25 -19.90
C MET A 166 28.31 -0.90 -20.98
N ARG A 167 27.69 -1.54 -21.98
CA ARG A 167 28.40 -2.16 -23.11
C ARG A 167 29.21 -1.12 -23.90
N GLU A 168 28.62 0.04 -24.21
CA GLU A 168 29.33 1.12 -24.89
C GLU A 168 30.51 1.64 -24.07
N LYS A 169 30.34 1.82 -22.75
CA LYS A 169 31.41 2.25 -21.86
C LYS A 169 32.57 1.24 -21.81
N LEU A 170 32.27 -0.06 -21.79
CA LEU A 170 33.29 -1.12 -21.87
C LEU A 170 34.06 -1.08 -23.21
N LEU A 171 33.36 -0.86 -24.32
CA LEU A 171 34.00 -0.69 -25.64
C LEU A 171 34.85 0.59 -25.72
N GLN A 172 34.40 1.68 -25.10
CA GLN A 172 35.16 2.91 -25.02
C GLN A 172 36.46 2.71 -24.22
N LYS A 173 36.40 1.99 -23.10
CA LYS A 173 37.59 1.61 -22.31
C LYS A 173 38.59 0.79 -23.12
N LEU A 174 38.15 -0.06 -24.04
CA LEU A 174 39.07 -0.79 -24.93
C LEU A 174 39.83 0.12 -25.91
N ARG A 175 39.33 1.33 -26.19
CA ARG A 175 39.98 2.35 -27.04
C ARG A 175 41.02 3.19 -26.29
N GLU A 176 41.10 3.06 -24.97
CA GLU A 176 42.08 3.73 -24.13
C GLU A 176 43.39 2.92 -24.00
N ASP A 177 44.42 3.53 -23.44
CA ASP A 177 45.69 2.84 -23.14
C ASP A 177 45.53 1.96 -21.90
N LEU A 178 45.41 0.65 -22.11
CA LEU A 178 45.15 -0.33 -21.06
C LEU A 178 46.13 -1.50 -21.14
N GLN A 179 46.48 -2.02 -19.96
CA GLN A 179 47.23 -3.27 -19.83
C GLN A 179 46.44 -4.45 -20.40
N LEU A 180 47.15 -5.40 -21.00
CA LEU A 180 46.55 -6.57 -21.65
C LEU A 180 45.65 -7.38 -20.71
N ALA A 181 46.07 -7.56 -19.45
CA ALA A 181 45.30 -8.28 -18.43
C ALA A 181 43.90 -7.66 -18.20
N LEU A 182 43.81 -6.32 -18.24
CA LEU A 182 42.54 -5.60 -18.10
C LEU A 182 41.66 -5.77 -19.33
N CYS A 183 42.25 -5.83 -20.53
CA CYS A 183 41.50 -6.10 -21.75
C CYS A 183 40.85 -7.47 -21.75
N VAL A 184 41.57 -8.51 -21.29
CA VAL A 184 41.00 -9.86 -21.14
C VAL A 184 39.79 -9.83 -20.21
N ARG A 185 39.92 -9.09 -19.10
CA ARG A 185 38.86 -8.94 -18.10
C ARG A 185 37.63 -8.21 -18.69
N ILE A 186 37.84 -7.13 -19.44
CA ILE A 186 36.76 -6.39 -20.11
C ILE A 186 36.03 -7.27 -21.14
N VAL A 187 36.76 -8.04 -21.94
CA VAL A 187 36.15 -9.01 -22.87
C VAL A 187 35.36 -10.08 -22.11
N GLY A 188 35.85 -10.51 -20.94
CA GLY A 188 35.11 -11.38 -20.04
C GLY A 188 33.79 -10.75 -19.54
N TYR A 189 33.78 -9.47 -19.21
CA TYR A 189 32.56 -8.74 -18.84
C TYR A 189 31.58 -8.61 -20.01
N LEU A 190 32.06 -8.30 -21.21
CA LEU A 190 31.24 -8.22 -22.42
C LEU A 190 30.53 -9.56 -22.70
N ARG A 191 31.22 -10.69 -22.54
CA ARG A 191 30.62 -12.03 -22.68
C ARG A 191 29.51 -12.30 -21.67
N ARG A 192 29.74 -11.96 -20.40
CA ARG A 192 28.72 -12.15 -19.34
C ARG A 192 27.52 -11.22 -19.57
N LEU A 193 27.78 -9.97 -19.95
CA LEU A 193 26.74 -8.99 -20.25
C LEU A 193 25.87 -9.45 -21.42
N ASP A 194 26.50 -9.85 -22.55
CA ASP A 194 25.77 -10.32 -23.72
C ASP A 194 24.99 -11.63 -23.44
N ALA A 195 25.45 -12.45 -22.48
CA ALA A 195 24.73 -13.65 -22.03
C ALA A 195 23.48 -13.31 -21.22
N LEU A 196 23.56 -12.31 -20.35
CA LEU A 196 22.44 -11.85 -19.52
C LEU A 196 21.38 -11.10 -20.32
N VAL A 197 21.79 -10.35 -21.34
CA VAL A 197 20.87 -9.57 -22.19
C VAL A 197 20.00 -10.47 -23.07
N GLY A 198 20.39 -11.73 -23.28
CA GLY A 198 19.56 -12.70 -24.00
C GLY A 198 19.05 -12.12 -25.31
N ARG A 199 19.92 -11.91 -26.29
CA ARG A 199 19.44 -11.69 -27.67
C ARG A 199 18.72 -12.98 -28.09
N ASP A 200 17.41 -13.01 -27.92
CA ASP A 200 16.47 -14.10 -28.28
C ASP A 200 16.52 -14.58 -29.74
N GLY A 201 17.53 -14.19 -30.52
CA GLY A 201 17.65 -14.62 -31.91
C GLY A 201 19.00 -14.42 -32.59
N THR A 202 20.05 -13.89 -31.93
CA THR A 202 21.36 -13.77 -32.58
C THR A 202 22.41 -14.55 -31.80
N ALA A 203 22.70 -15.76 -32.31
CA ALA A 203 23.83 -16.62 -31.96
C ALA A 203 24.09 -16.74 -30.44
N ALA A 204 23.59 -17.83 -29.83
CA ALA A 204 23.87 -18.20 -28.44
C ALA A 204 25.31 -17.86 -28.03
N VAL A 205 25.47 -17.16 -26.90
CA VAL A 205 26.80 -16.79 -26.39
C VAL A 205 27.69 -18.03 -26.31
N GLY A 206 28.84 -17.98 -26.99
CA GLY A 206 29.72 -19.14 -27.23
C GLY A 206 29.61 -19.77 -28.63
N SER A 207 28.71 -19.28 -29.49
CA SER A 207 28.68 -19.61 -30.91
C SER A 207 29.91 -19.07 -31.64
N LEU A 208 30.36 -19.78 -32.68
CA LEU A 208 31.47 -19.36 -33.53
C LEU A 208 31.24 -17.99 -34.17
N GLU A 209 29.99 -17.64 -34.47
CA GLU A 209 29.63 -16.33 -35.05
C GLU A 209 29.74 -15.20 -34.02
N TYR A 210 29.29 -15.45 -32.79
CA TYR A 210 29.41 -14.50 -31.68
C TYR A 210 30.88 -14.20 -31.37
N GLU A 211 31.71 -15.25 -31.26
CA GLU A 211 33.14 -15.09 -31.00
C GLU A 211 33.87 -14.33 -32.11
N LYS A 212 33.46 -14.51 -33.38
CA LYS A 212 33.99 -13.71 -34.50
C LYS A 212 33.62 -12.23 -34.35
N LEU A 213 32.35 -11.93 -34.07
CA LEU A 213 31.88 -10.56 -33.89
C LEU A 213 32.58 -9.86 -32.72
N LEU A 214 32.70 -10.53 -31.58
CA LEU A 214 33.39 -9.99 -30.41
C LEU A 214 34.87 -9.73 -30.70
N LYS A 215 35.53 -10.64 -31.44
CA LYS A 215 36.92 -10.46 -31.90
C LYS A 215 37.02 -9.26 -32.84
N GLU A 216 36.11 -9.10 -33.80
CA GLU A 216 36.08 -7.95 -34.71
C GLU A 216 35.88 -6.62 -33.97
N GLU A 217 34.94 -6.55 -33.03
CA GLU A 217 34.70 -5.36 -32.20
C GLU A 217 35.93 -4.99 -31.34
N PHE A 218 36.57 -5.99 -30.72
CA PHE A 218 37.80 -5.81 -29.96
C PHE A 218 38.94 -5.25 -30.83
N LEU A 219 39.17 -5.88 -31.99
CA LEU A 219 40.19 -5.45 -32.94
C LEU A 219 39.92 -4.03 -33.45
N SER A 220 38.66 -3.71 -33.75
CA SER A 220 38.24 -2.36 -34.16
C SER A 220 38.57 -1.32 -33.08
N CYS A 221 38.21 -1.58 -31.82
CA CYS A 221 38.50 -0.67 -30.70
C CYS A 221 40.01 -0.49 -30.49
N ARG A 222 40.79 -1.57 -30.52
CA ARG A 222 42.25 -1.50 -30.39
C ARG A 222 42.93 -0.84 -31.59
N ASN A 223 42.38 -0.97 -32.79
CA ASN A 223 42.88 -0.27 -33.97
C ASN A 223 42.69 1.25 -33.85
N VAL A 224 41.59 1.71 -33.24
CA VAL A 224 41.38 3.14 -32.93
C VAL A 224 42.45 3.67 -31.98
N TRP A 225 42.78 2.92 -30.93
CA TRP A 225 43.87 3.25 -30.00
C TRP A 225 45.25 3.25 -30.70
N LEU A 226 45.56 2.22 -31.49
CA LEU A 226 46.82 2.16 -32.25
C LEU A 226 46.94 3.32 -33.26
N SER A 227 45.82 3.71 -33.88
CA SER A 227 45.75 4.83 -34.82
C SER A 227 45.92 6.19 -34.14
N SER A 228 45.46 6.35 -32.89
CA SER A 228 45.70 7.58 -32.13
C SER A 228 47.16 7.68 -31.68
N LEU A 229 47.76 6.55 -31.29
CA LEU A 229 49.19 6.47 -30.95
C LEU A 229 50.08 6.78 -32.17
N SER A 230 49.77 6.23 -33.34
CA SER A 230 50.55 6.45 -34.57
C SER A 230 50.47 7.90 -35.06
N ARG A 231 49.32 8.57 -34.90
CA ARG A 231 49.15 10.00 -35.21
C ARG A 231 49.99 10.91 -34.30
N GLY A 232 50.32 10.45 -33.09
CA GLY A 232 51.18 11.18 -32.15
C GLY A 232 52.67 11.18 -32.52
N ILE A 233 53.09 10.40 -33.52
CA ILE A 233 54.49 10.27 -33.93
C ILE A 233 54.77 11.26 -35.07
N SER A 234 55.72 12.17 -34.87
CA SER A 234 56.08 13.15 -35.89
C SER A 234 56.89 12.50 -37.01
N SER A 235 56.51 12.71 -38.27
CA SER A 235 57.27 12.29 -39.47
C SER A 235 58.64 12.97 -39.63
N SER A 236 59.00 13.89 -38.74
CA SER A 236 60.25 14.66 -38.83
C SER A 236 61.50 13.90 -38.34
N ASP A 237 61.36 12.82 -37.55
CA ASP A 237 62.49 12.04 -37.04
C ASP A 237 62.34 10.53 -37.31
N PRO A 238 63.06 9.97 -38.31
CA PRO A 238 63.05 8.54 -38.63
C PRO A 238 63.43 7.62 -37.45
N TYR A 239 64.19 8.11 -36.47
CA TYR A 239 64.61 7.31 -35.31
C TYR A 239 63.51 7.15 -34.26
N GLN A 240 62.45 7.97 -34.28
CA GLN A 240 61.29 7.78 -33.40
C GLN A 240 60.45 6.57 -33.81
N TYR A 241 60.34 6.28 -35.11
CA TYR A 241 59.69 5.09 -35.63
C TYR A 241 60.42 3.78 -35.25
N VAL A 242 61.75 3.83 -35.14
CA VAL A 242 62.59 2.68 -34.74
C VAL A 242 62.60 2.48 -33.22
N ARG A 243 62.43 3.56 -32.45
CA ARG A 243 62.37 3.53 -30.98
C ARG A 243 60.98 3.19 -30.45
N MET A 244 59.93 3.35 -31.26
CA MET A 244 58.65 2.70 -31.02
C MET A 244 58.94 1.20 -31.00
N PRO A 245 58.70 0.50 -29.88
CA PRO A 245 59.07 -0.89 -29.80
C PRO A 245 58.38 -1.63 -30.97
N PRO A 246 59.11 -2.35 -31.85
CA PRO A 246 58.46 -3.34 -32.72
C PRO A 246 57.68 -4.35 -31.88
N CYS A 247 58.07 -4.48 -30.60
CA CYS A 247 57.30 -5.12 -29.56
C CYS A 247 55.87 -4.58 -29.42
N THR A 248 55.52 -3.30 -29.50
CA THR A 248 54.12 -2.88 -29.26
C THR A 248 53.16 -3.33 -30.37
N VAL A 249 53.62 -3.38 -31.63
CA VAL A 249 52.79 -3.83 -32.77
C VAL A 249 52.87 -5.33 -32.97
N TYR A 250 54.04 -5.95 -32.80
CA TYR A 250 54.22 -7.41 -32.91
C TYR A 250 53.84 -8.17 -31.64
N LEU A 251 54.02 -7.63 -30.42
CA LEU A 251 53.38 -8.17 -29.22
C LEU A 251 51.88 -7.91 -29.26
N CYS A 252 51.36 -6.77 -29.73
CA CYS A 252 49.91 -6.67 -29.91
C CYS A 252 49.40 -7.72 -30.89
N ASN A 253 50.02 -7.93 -32.05
CA ASN A 253 49.56 -8.96 -33.01
C ASN A 253 49.83 -10.40 -32.55
N SER A 254 50.98 -10.68 -31.91
CA SER A 254 51.35 -12.02 -31.46
C SER A 254 50.65 -12.39 -30.15
N LEU A 255 50.49 -11.46 -29.20
CA LEU A 255 49.62 -11.64 -28.04
C LEU A 255 48.14 -11.49 -28.39
N MET A 256 47.73 -10.74 -29.43
CA MET A 256 46.36 -10.83 -29.98
C MET A 256 46.13 -12.23 -30.48
N ASN A 257 47.08 -12.86 -31.18
CA ASN A 257 46.95 -14.24 -31.66
C ASN A 257 46.91 -15.23 -30.49
N ILE A 258 47.71 -15.02 -29.43
CA ILE A 258 47.66 -15.85 -28.22
C ILE A 258 46.34 -15.64 -27.47
N LEU A 259 45.83 -14.41 -27.38
CA LEU A 259 44.52 -14.09 -26.85
C LEU A 259 43.39 -14.65 -27.73
N LEU A 260 43.51 -14.61 -29.05
CA LEU A 260 42.55 -15.18 -30.00
C LEU A 260 42.50 -16.71 -29.91
N HIS A 261 43.60 -17.34 -29.48
CA HIS A 261 43.69 -18.79 -29.24
C HIS A 261 43.31 -19.20 -27.81
N ALA A 262 43.42 -18.30 -26.83
CA ALA A 262 43.07 -18.54 -25.43
C ALA A 262 41.63 -18.09 -25.06
N LEU A 263 41.02 -17.20 -25.86
CA LEU A 263 39.63 -16.75 -25.82
C LEU A 263 38.76 -17.52 -26.81
#